data_AF-A0A6N7C114-F1
#
_entry.id   AF-A0A6N7C114-F1
#
_cell.length_a   1.000
_cell.length_b   1.000
_cell.length_c   1.000
_cell.angle_alpha   90.00
_cell.angle_beta   90.00
_cell.angle_gamma   90.00
#
_symmetry.space_group_name_H-M   'P 1'
#
loop_
_entity.id
_entity.type
_entity.pdbx_description
1 polymer ?
#
loop_
_entity_poly.entity_id
_entity_poly.type
_entity_poly.pdbx_seq_one_letter_code
_entity_poly.pdbx_strand_id
1 'polypeptide(L)'
;MPFSTAHTVVKSSLLSSTLAALLFMTGCDKTPETVDDTTSDTSETVVSESEAAPSETDAQNDLIMTTITLDTVNSLLFAPIINSGALSEEQVSCLESRDKGLGKAEVDRFYKSQFTDAELKELDDFYTSDVGKKLLAFGNEQLRVMNGEEVATPMADPTPEEMTEIQTFMESPLGAKYMKINNAEGEGSAMEVLNGPIEAEFERCKVDLDGPQPEQPA
;
A
#
# COMPACT_ATOMS: atom_id res chain seq x y z
N MET A 1 -0.28 64.93 -18.63
CA MET A 1 -1.06 64.32 -17.53
C MET A 1 -0.16 63.27 -16.87
N PRO A 2 -0.19 63.16 -15.53
CA PRO A 2 0.88 62.62 -14.68
C PRO A 2 0.79 61.07 -14.61
N PHE A 3 1.77 60.30 -14.13
CA PHE A 3 2.25 60.24 -12.75
C PHE A 3 3.62 59.55 -12.63
N SER A 4 4.36 59.99 -11.61
CA SER A 4 5.61 59.47 -11.06
C SER A 4 5.41 58.32 -10.07
N THR A 5 6.50 57.57 -9.81
CA THR A 5 6.92 56.87 -8.56
C THR A 5 6.05 55.68 -8.08
N ALA A 6 6.53 54.62 -7.43
CA ALA A 6 7.67 54.46 -6.53
C ALA A 6 8.12 52.99 -6.43
N HIS A 7 9.32 52.80 -5.85
CA HIS A 7 9.88 51.54 -5.37
C HIS A 7 8.95 50.78 -4.40
N THR A 8 8.97 49.45 -4.46
CA THR A 8 8.76 48.65 -3.24
C THR A 8 9.64 47.42 -3.26
N VAL A 9 10.58 47.45 -2.32
CA VAL A 9 11.38 46.34 -1.83
C VAL A 9 10.43 45.30 -1.24
N VAL A 10 10.49 44.05 -1.72
CA VAL A 10 10.01 42.91 -0.93
C VAL A 10 11.23 42.10 -0.53
N LYS A 11 11.54 42.20 0.76
CA LYS A 11 12.47 41.34 1.49
C LYS A 11 12.00 39.89 1.36
N SER A 12 12.78 39.05 0.70
CA SER A 12 12.67 37.60 0.89
C SER A 12 13.39 37.26 2.19
N SER A 13 12.63 37.22 3.29
CA SER A 13 13.09 36.70 4.58
C SER A 13 13.27 35.19 4.51
N LEU A 14 14.36 34.75 5.11
CA LEU A 14 14.84 33.39 5.31
C LEU A 14 13.86 32.50 6.09
N LEU A 15 13.64 31.27 5.59
CA LEU A 15 13.34 30.06 6.36
C LEU A 15 13.98 28.88 5.57
N SER A 16 15.30 28.73 5.56
CA SER A 16 16.06 27.93 6.53
C SER A 16 15.32 26.68 7.03
N SER A 17 15.09 25.72 6.13
CA SER A 17 14.70 24.35 6.51
C SER A 17 15.92 23.43 6.42
N THR A 18 16.83 23.59 7.37
CA THR A 18 17.81 22.54 7.70
C THR A 18 17.09 21.48 8.52
N LEU A 19 16.42 20.52 7.88
CA LEU A 19 16.06 19.28 8.56
C LEU A 19 17.27 18.37 8.51
N ALA A 20 18.03 18.42 9.60
CA ALA A 20 19.23 17.63 9.83
C ALA A 20 18.87 16.14 9.86
N ALA A 21 19.13 15.43 8.76
CA ALA A 21 19.26 13.99 8.75
C ALA A 21 20.59 13.60 9.45
N LEU A 22 20.56 13.61 10.77
CA LEU A 22 21.54 12.97 11.63
C LEU A 22 20.78 11.91 12.42
N LEU A 23 21.08 10.63 12.14
CA LEU A 23 21.28 9.54 13.10
C LEU A 23 21.37 8.19 12.35
N PHE A 24 22.43 8.02 11.55
CA PHE A 24 23.01 6.69 11.31
C PHE A 24 24.34 6.64 12.06
N MET A 25 24.33 6.09 13.27
CA MET A 25 25.54 5.67 13.96
C MET A 25 25.30 4.43 14.82
N THR A 26 26.18 3.44 14.62
CA THR A 26 26.47 2.23 15.42
C THR A 26 25.41 1.11 15.37
N GLY A 27 25.69 -0.16 15.03
CA GLY A 27 26.93 -0.88 14.77
C GLY A 27 27.12 -2.02 15.79
N CYS A 28 27.13 -3.28 15.30
CA CYS A 28 27.77 -4.50 15.88
C CYS A 28 27.20 -5.02 17.22
N ASP A 29 27.09 -6.32 17.55
CA ASP A 29 27.56 -7.58 16.98
C ASP A 29 26.87 -8.74 17.76
N LYS A 30 26.97 -9.96 17.21
CA LYS A 30 26.92 -11.29 17.85
C LYS A 30 25.60 -11.94 18.28
N THR A 31 25.17 -12.84 17.41
CA THR A 31 24.65 -14.19 17.73
C THR A 31 25.64 -14.99 18.59
N PRO A 32 25.14 -15.92 19.44
CA PRO A 32 25.41 -17.32 19.15
C PRO A 32 24.18 -18.24 19.25
N GLU A 33 24.21 -19.27 18.40
CA GLU A 33 23.40 -20.51 18.41
C GLU A 33 23.48 -21.22 19.78
N THR A 34 22.62 -22.16 20.19
CA THR A 34 22.46 -23.51 19.62
C THR A 34 21.42 -24.34 20.41
N VAL A 35 20.78 -25.30 19.71
CA VAL A 35 20.31 -26.65 20.13
C VAL A 35 19.06 -26.70 21.05
N ASP A 36 17.85 -27.07 20.61
CA ASP A 36 17.33 -28.31 19.98
C ASP A 36 17.31 -29.53 20.94
N ASP A 37 16.12 -29.98 21.36
CA ASP A 37 15.67 -31.37 21.15
C ASP A 37 14.21 -31.60 21.61
N THR A 38 13.35 -31.77 20.62
CA THR A 38 12.44 -32.91 20.39
C THR A 38 11.72 -33.59 21.58
N THR A 39 10.38 -33.59 21.51
CA THR A 39 9.59 -34.83 21.65
C THR A 39 8.29 -34.70 20.85
N SER A 40 8.24 -35.42 19.72
CA SER A 40 7.02 -35.67 18.95
C SER A 40 6.38 -36.99 19.39
N ASP A 41 5.05 -37.00 19.39
CA ASP A 41 4.14 -37.92 18.67
C ASP A 41 2.87 -38.18 19.50
N THR A 42 1.73 -37.64 19.09
CA THR A 42 0.82 -38.14 18.04
C THR A 42 -0.12 -39.21 18.57
N SER A 43 -1.42 -38.91 18.51
CA SER A 43 -2.48 -39.89 18.32
C SER A 43 -3.67 -39.19 17.69
N GLU A 44 -3.96 -39.58 16.45
CA GLU A 44 -5.15 -39.24 15.68
C GLU A 44 -6.40 -39.89 16.28
N THR A 45 -7.57 -39.23 16.20
CA THR A 45 -8.82 -39.92 15.84
C THR A 45 -9.93 -38.94 15.38
N VAL A 46 -10.19 -39.01 14.07
CA VAL A 46 -11.49 -39.07 13.35
C VAL A 46 -12.63 -38.10 13.71
N VAL A 47 -12.83 -37.18 12.74
CA VAL A 47 -14.06 -36.59 12.16
C VAL A 47 -15.40 -36.93 12.82
N SER A 48 -16.16 -35.88 13.14
CA SER A 48 -17.62 -35.91 13.08
C SER A 48 -18.14 -34.61 12.46
N GLU A 49 -18.81 -34.78 11.33
CA GLU A 49 -19.48 -33.77 10.52
C GLU A 49 -20.60 -33.09 11.32
N SER A 50 -20.66 -31.75 11.28
CA SER A 50 -21.83 -30.98 11.66
C SER A 50 -21.88 -29.76 10.75
N GLU A 51 -22.95 -29.70 9.94
CA GLU A 51 -23.30 -28.56 9.10
C GLU A 51 -23.25 -27.27 9.93
N ALA A 52 -22.23 -26.46 9.70
CA ALA A 52 -22.20 -25.09 10.17
C ALA A 52 -23.00 -24.24 9.19
N ALA A 53 -24.01 -23.54 9.71
CA ALA A 53 -24.60 -22.37 9.07
C ALA A 53 -23.49 -21.44 8.55
N PRO A 54 -23.70 -20.67 7.47
CA PRO A 54 -22.67 -19.79 6.93
C PRO A 54 -22.20 -18.85 8.03
N SER A 55 -21.01 -19.11 8.53
CA SER A 55 -20.43 -18.35 9.63
C SER A 55 -20.08 -16.97 9.10
N GLU A 56 -20.40 -15.93 9.87
CA GLU A 56 -19.99 -14.53 9.62
C GLU A 56 -18.46 -14.32 9.65
N THR A 57 -17.67 -15.39 9.58
CA THR A 57 -16.21 -15.44 9.70
C THR A 57 -15.48 -15.20 8.38
N ASP A 58 -16.16 -15.28 7.24
CA ASP A 58 -15.52 -15.02 5.95
C ASP A 58 -15.14 -13.53 5.77
N ALA A 59 -15.85 -12.61 6.44
CA ALA A 59 -15.52 -11.18 6.43
C ALA A 59 -14.46 -10.77 7.48
N GLN A 60 -14.07 -11.68 8.40
CA GLN A 60 -13.08 -11.41 9.47
C GLN A 60 -11.67 -11.92 9.15
N ASN A 61 -11.45 -12.57 8.01
CA ASN A 61 -10.15 -13.14 7.63
C ASN A 61 -9.35 -12.29 6.63
N ASP A 62 -9.90 -11.16 6.19
CA ASP A 62 -9.21 -10.27 5.28
C ASP A 62 -8.33 -9.30 6.05
N LEU A 63 -7.01 -9.41 5.85
CA LEU A 63 -6.06 -8.50 6.45
C LEU A 63 -6.24 -7.12 5.81
N ILE A 64 -6.49 -6.08 6.62
CA ILE A 64 -6.60 -4.70 6.12
C ILE A 64 -5.40 -4.32 5.25
N MET A 65 -4.23 -4.83 5.61
CA MET A 65 -3.00 -4.54 4.90
C MET A 65 -3.01 -5.09 3.48
N THR A 66 -3.52 -6.30 3.29
CA THR A 66 -3.72 -6.88 1.98
C THR A 66 -4.69 -6.04 1.15
N THR A 67 -5.79 -5.60 1.75
CA THR A 67 -6.76 -4.71 1.08
C THR A 67 -6.08 -3.42 0.62
N ILE A 68 -5.30 -2.77 1.48
CA ILE A 68 -4.56 -1.53 1.15
C ILE A 68 -3.60 -1.76 -0.02
N THR A 69 -2.82 -2.85 0.00
CA THR A 69 -1.87 -3.17 -1.08
C THR A 69 -2.60 -3.39 -2.41
N LEU A 70 -3.66 -4.20 -2.41
CA LEU A 70 -4.40 -4.51 -3.63
C LEU A 70 -5.13 -3.28 -4.18
N ASP A 71 -5.71 -2.44 -3.33
CA ASP A 71 -6.30 -1.17 -3.74
C ASP A 71 -5.27 -0.23 -4.36
N THR A 72 -4.05 -0.21 -3.81
CA THR A 72 -2.91 0.54 -4.37
C THR A 72 -2.56 0.02 -5.76
N VAL A 73 -2.43 -1.29 -5.95
CA VAL A 73 -2.15 -1.86 -7.29
C VAL A 73 -3.27 -1.59 -8.27
N ASN A 74 -4.52 -1.75 -7.85
CA ASN A 74 -5.67 -1.45 -8.70
C ASN A 74 -5.71 0.01 -9.16
N SER A 75 -5.37 0.94 -8.26
CA SER A 75 -5.46 2.38 -8.50
C SER A 75 -4.23 2.96 -9.19
N LEU A 76 -3.03 2.44 -8.91
CA LEU A 76 -1.77 3.02 -9.40
C LEU A 76 -1.15 2.26 -10.57
N LEU A 77 -1.49 0.98 -10.76
CA LEU A 77 -0.98 0.21 -11.90
C LEU A 77 -2.08 0.02 -12.94
N PHE A 78 -3.15 -0.67 -12.58
CA PHE A 78 -4.14 -1.10 -13.56
C PHE A 78 -5.00 0.06 -14.09
N ALA A 79 -5.49 0.95 -13.22
CA ALA A 79 -6.33 2.07 -13.67
C ALA A 79 -5.59 2.98 -14.68
N PRO A 80 -4.33 3.40 -14.46
CA PRO A 80 -3.58 4.17 -15.45
C PRO A 80 -3.36 3.42 -16.76
N ILE A 81 -3.03 2.12 -16.70
CA ILE A 81 -2.84 1.29 -17.90
C ILE A 81 -4.13 1.22 -18.73
N ILE A 82 -5.25 0.93 -18.08
CA ILE A 82 -6.57 0.85 -18.72
C ILE A 82 -6.95 2.19 -19.36
N ASN A 83 -6.71 3.30 -18.66
CA ASN A 83 -7.08 4.64 -19.11
C ASN A 83 -6.03 5.34 -19.99
N SER A 84 -4.90 4.68 -20.28
CA SER A 84 -3.79 5.28 -21.03
C SER A 84 -4.10 5.58 -22.49
N GLY A 85 -5.13 4.90 -23.05
CA GLY A 85 -5.41 4.92 -24.49
C GLY A 85 -4.43 4.12 -25.35
N ALA A 86 -3.46 3.43 -24.74
CA ALA A 86 -2.46 2.63 -25.45
C ALA A 86 -2.93 1.21 -25.80
N LEU A 87 -3.97 0.73 -25.12
CA LEU A 87 -4.49 -0.63 -25.27
C LEU A 87 -5.66 -0.69 -26.27
N SER A 88 -5.82 -1.84 -26.93
CA SER A 88 -7.00 -2.13 -27.74
C SER A 88 -8.25 -2.31 -26.88
N GLU A 89 -9.44 -2.14 -27.46
CA GLU A 89 -10.72 -2.33 -26.76
C GLU A 89 -10.84 -3.73 -26.14
N GLU A 90 -10.31 -4.77 -26.81
CA GLU A 90 -10.31 -6.14 -26.30
C GLU A 90 -9.41 -6.29 -25.07
N GLN A 91 -8.23 -5.66 -25.07
CA GLN A 91 -7.30 -5.67 -23.94
C GLN A 91 -7.86 -4.90 -22.75
N VAL A 92 -8.47 -3.73 -23.00
CA VAL A 92 -9.17 -2.93 -21.97
C VAL A 92 -10.27 -3.77 -21.34
N SER A 93 -11.17 -4.33 -22.14
CA SER A 93 -12.28 -5.15 -21.64
C SER A 93 -11.79 -6.36 -20.84
N CYS A 94 -10.70 -7.01 -21.28
CA CYS A 94 -10.08 -8.10 -20.54
C CYS A 94 -9.58 -7.66 -19.16
N LEU A 95 -8.81 -6.56 -19.09
CA LEU A 95 -8.27 -6.05 -17.82
C LEU A 95 -9.35 -5.50 -16.88
N GLU A 96 -10.42 -4.90 -17.42
CA GLU A 96 -11.57 -4.46 -16.62
C GLU A 96 -12.32 -5.64 -15.98
N SER A 97 -12.33 -6.80 -16.64
CA SER A 97 -12.94 -8.04 -16.15
C SER A 97 -12.08 -8.84 -15.16
N ARG A 98 -10.85 -8.39 -14.87
CA ARG A 98 -9.93 -9.10 -13.98
C ARG A 98 -10.49 -9.23 -12.57
N ASP A 99 -9.96 -10.21 -11.83
CA ASP A 99 -10.14 -10.26 -10.39
C ASP A 99 -9.41 -9.08 -9.73
N LYS A 100 -10.14 -8.21 -9.02
CA LYS A 100 -9.54 -7.09 -8.26
C LYS A 100 -8.80 -7.57 -7.01
N GLY A 101 -9.05 -8.81 -6.58
CA GLY A 101 -8.33 -9.52 -5.54
C GLY A 101 -7.11 -10.31 -6.05
N LEU A 102 -6.67 -10.07 -7.29
CA LEU A 102 -5.53 -10.77 -7.87
C LEU A 102 -4.27 -10.66 -6.98
N GLY A 103 -3.71 -11.80 -6.61
CA GLY A 103 -2.54 -11.88 -5.73
C GLY A 103 -2.84 -11.77 -4.23
N LYS A 104 -4.12 -11.77 -3.83
CA LYS A 104 -4.53 -11.67 -2.41
C LYS A 104 -3.89 -12.73 -1.52
N ALA A 105 -3.85 -13.98 -1.96
CA ALA A 105 -3.32 -15.08 -1.15
C ALA A 105 -1.81 -14.96 -0.90
N GLU A 106 -1.08 -14.46 -1.89
CA GLU A 106 0.36 -14.18 -1.85
C GLU A 106 0.65 -13.04 -0.87
N VAL A 107 -0.10 -11.95 -0.95
CA VAL A 107 0.03 -10.79 -0.06
C VAL A 107 -0.38 -11.15 1.37
N ASP A 108 -1.47 -11.90 1.57
CA ASP A 108 -1.88 -12.40 2.88
C ASP A 108 -0.77 -13.24 3.53
N ARG A 109 -0.17 -14.15 2.75
CA ARG A 109 0.95 -14.98 3.22
C ARG A 109 2.18 -14.13 3.54
N PHE A 110 2.47 -13.14 2.71
CA PHE A 110 3.56 -12.20 2.95
C PHE A 110 3.38 -11.50 4.30
N TYR A 111 2.24 -10.83 4.53
CA TYR A 111 2.01 -10.12 5.79
C TYR A 111 2.00 -11.05 7.01
N LYS A 112 1.41 -12.26 6.90
CA LYS A 112 1.47 -13.27 7.96
C LYS A 112 2.88 -13.79 8.26
N SER A 113 3.81 -13.70 7.31
CA SER A 113 5.22 -14.05 7.54
C SER A 113 6.01 -12.94 8.25
N GLN A 114 5.56 -11.69 8.13
CA GLN A 114 6.26 -10.52 8.66
C GLN A 114 5.75 -10.09 10.04
N PHE A 115 4.49 -10.36 10.34
CA PHE A 115 3.81 -9.90 11.55
C PHE A 115 3.24 -11.07 12.35
N THR A 116 3.22 -10.92 13.66
CA THR A 116 2.46 -11.79 14.57
C THR A 116 0.97 -11.48 14.47
N ASP A 117 0.11 -12.42 14.87
CA ASP A 117 -1.35 -12.22 14.88
C ASP A 117 -1.77 -10.99 15.71
N ALA A 118 -1.07 -10.71 16.82
CA ALA A 118 -1.34 -9.54 17.65
C ALA A 118 -0.99 -8.23 16.93
N GLU A 119 0.14 -8.19 16.22
CA GLU A 119 0.54 -7.03 15.42
C GLU A 119 -0.40 -6.83 14.22
N LEU A 120 -0.83 -7.90 13.55
CA LEU A 120 -1.82 -7.84 12.48
C LEU A 120 -3.15 -7.29 12.98
N LYS A 121 -3.58 -7.70 14.18
CA LYS A 121 -4.77 -7.17 14.81
C LYS A 121 -4.64 -5.68 15.15
N GLU A 122 -3.49 -5.24 15.66
CA GLU A 122 -3.29 -3.82 15.99
C GLU A 122 -3.23 -2.94 14.72
N LEU A 123 -2.65 -3.46 13.62
CA LEU A 123 -2.73 -2.82 12.30
C LEU A 123 -4.19 -2.71 11.82
N ASP A 124 -4.96 -3.79 11.96
CA ASP A 124 -6.39 -3.80 11.64
C ASP A 124 -7.17 -2.77 12.45
N ASP A 125 -6.99 -2.77 13.77
CA ASP A 125 -7.66 -1.83 14.68
C ASP A 125 -7.31 -0.36 14.32
N PHE A 126 -6.05 -0.06 13.96
CA PHE A 126 -5.66 1.28 13.53
C PHE A 126 -6.29 1.67 12.19
N TYR A 127 -6.13 0.86 11.13
CA TYR A 127 -6.59 1.22 9.79
C TYR A 127 -8.10 1.15 9.61
N THR A 128 -8.81 0.44 10.49
CA THR A 128 -10.29 0.42 10.54
C THR A 128 -10.89 1.50 11.44
N SER A 129 -10.07 2.22 12.22
CA SER A 129 -10.49 3.41 12.98
C SER A 129 -10.94 4.55 12.06
N ASP A 130 -11.64 5.55 12.60
CA ASP A 130 -12.07 6.72 11.83
C ASP A 130 -10.86 7.49 11.27
N VAL A 131 -9.80 7.63 12.06
CA VAL A 131 -8.54 8.29 11.67
C VAL A 131 -7.82 7.48 10.60
N GLY A 132 -7.72 6.16 10.76
CA GLY A 132 -7.10 5.26 9.80
C GLY A 132 -7.81 5.24 8.45
N LYS A 133 -9.14 5.13 8.44
CA LYS A 133 -9.96 5.21 7.22
C LYS A 133 -9.80 6.54 6.52
N LYS A 134 -9.79 7.65 7.28
CA LYS A 134 -9.58 8.99 6.71
C LYS A 134 -8.19 9.13 6.11
N LEU A 135 -7.15 8.61 6.77
CA LEU A 135 -5.78 8.58 6.25
C LEU A 135 -5.71 7.83 4.91
N LEU A 136 -6.31 6.64 4.82
CA LEU A 136 -6.34 5.85 3.58
C LEU A 136 -7.06 6.58 2.45
N ALA A 137 -8.25 7.13 2.74
CA ALA A 137 -9.04 7.87 1.74
C ALA A 137 -8.30 9.13 1.25
N PHE A 138 -7.71 9.90 2.16
CA PHE A 138 -6.90 11.07 1.83
C PHE A 138 -5.68 10.68 0.99
N GLY A 139 -4.93 9.65 1.39
CA GLY A 139 -3.79 9.13 0.63
C GLY A 139 -4.15 8.71 -0.79
N ASN A 140 -5.27 7.99 -0.96
CA ASN A 140 -5.77 7.58 -2.27
C ASN A 140 -6.18 8.76 -3.15
N GLU A 141 -6.82 9.79 -2.59
CA GLU A 141 -7.13 11.01 -3.33
C GLU A 141 -5.84 11.70 -3.82
N GLN A 142 -4.85 11.86 -2.94
CA GLN A 142 -3.58 12.49 -3.29
C GLN A 142 -2.85 11.73 -4.40
N LEU A 143 -2.88 10.40 -4.38
CA LEU A 143 -2.30 9.57 -5.43
C LEU A 143 -3.03 9.75 -6.77
N ARG A 144 -4.37 9.80 -6.78
CA ARG A 144 -5.16 10.07 -7.99
C ARG A 144 -4.85 11.45 -8.58
N VAL A 145 -4.75 12.48 -7.74
CA VAL A 145 -4.34 13.83 -8.15
C VAL A 145 -2.93 13.82 -8.74
N MET A 146 -1.99 13.09 -8.13
CA MET A 146 -0.62 12.94 -8.66
C MET A 146 -0.59 12.24 -10.03
N ASN A 147 -1.55 11.34 -10.28
CA ASN A 147 -1.74 10.67 -11.57
C ASN A 147 -2.55 11.51 -12.60
N GLY A 148 -2.84 12.77 -12.29
CA GLY A 148 -3.48 13.72 -13.20
C GLY A 148 -5.02 13.69 -13.19
N GLU A 149 -5.65 12.99 -12.24
CA GLU A 149 -7.10 13.04 -12.09
C GLU A 149 -7.59 14.35 -11.45
N GLU A 150 -8.64 14.94 -12.01
CA GLU A 150 -9.32 16.09 -11.41
C GLU A 150 -10.31 15.64 -10.33
N VAL A 151 -10.14 16.16 -9.11
CA VAL A 151 -11.06 15.91 -8.00
C VAL A 151 -11.98 17.11 -7.81
N ALA A 152 -13.25 16.94 -8.14
CA ALA A 152 -14.24 18.01 -8.11
C ALA A 152 -14.51 18.58 -6.71
N THR A 153 -14.33 17.77 -5.66
CA THR A 153 -14.48 18.20 -4.26
C THR A 153 -13.42 17.49 -3.43
N PRO A 154 -12.25 18.13 -3.24
CA PRO A 154 -11.17 17.55 -2.46
C PRO A 154 -11.59 17.23 -1.03
N MET A 155 -11.03 16.17 -0.48
CA MET A 155 -11.17 15.84 0.92
C MET A 155 -10.56 16.95 1.78
N ALA A 156 -11.16 17.17 2.95
CA ALA A 156 -10.58 18.06 3.94
C ALA A 156 -9.28 17.43 4.48
N ASP A 157 -8.27 18.27 4.67
CA ASP A 157 -7.02 17.88 5.33
C ASP A 157 -7.30 17.24 6.71
N PRO A 158 -6.45 16.29 7.15
CA PRO A 158 -6.48 15.83 8.52
C PRO A 158 -6.30 16.98 9.51
N THR A 159 -7.07 16.96 10.59
CA THR A 159 -6.99 17.92 11.70
C THR A 159 -5.68 17.73 12.49
N PRO A 160 -5.22 18.71 13.27
CA PRO A 160 -4.03 18.58 14.11
C PRO A 160 -4.09 17.39 15.08
N GLU A 161 -5.28 17.11 15.63
CA GLU A 161 -5.51 15.98 16.53
C GLU A 161 -5.37 14.64 15.79
N GLU A 162 -6.00 14.51 14.62
CA GLU A 162 -5.87 13.32 13.76
C GLU A 162 -4.42 13.12 13.30
N MET A 163 -3.72 14.18 12.92
CA MET A 163 -2.29 14.11 12.56
C MET A 163 -1.43 13.63 13.73
N THR A 164 -1.75 14.06 14.95
CA THR A 164 -1.03 13.61 16.15
C THR A 164 -1.25 12.12 16.40
N GLU A 165 -2.47 11.62 16.21
CA GLU A 165 -2.79 10.19 16.36
C GLU A 165 -2.09 9.35 15.30
N ILE A 166 -2.13 9.78 14.03
CA ILE A 166 -1.41 9.14 12.92
C ILE A 166 0.09 9.11 13.23
N GLN A 167 0.68 10.23 13.62
CA GLN A 167 2.11 10.30 13.91
C GLN A 167 2.48 9.40 15.09
N THR A 168 1.66 9.38 16.14
CA THR A 168 1.89 8.51 17.31
C THR A 168 1.91 7.04 16.89
N PHE A 169 0.98 6.62 16.04
CA PHE A 169 0.98 5.25 15.51
C PHE A 169 2.22 4.99 14.65
N MET A 170 2.56 5.87 13.72
CA MET A 170 3.69 5.68 12.80
C MET A 170 5.05 5.66 13.51
N GLU A 171 5.19 6.39 14.62
CA GLU A 171 6.40 6.41 15.46
C GLU A 171 6.46 5.23 16.45
N SER A 172 5.37 4.47 16.61
CA SER A 172 5.37 3.26 17.43
C SER A 172 6.28 2.17 16.85
N PRO A 173 6.75 1.20 17.66
CA PRO A 173 7.52 0.06 17.13
C PRO A 173 6.82 -0.67 15.99
N LEU A 174 5.49 -0.84 16.09
CA LEU A 174 4.70 -1.50 15.05
C LEU A 174 4.57 -0.63 13.80
N GLY A 175 4.27 0.66 13.94
CA GLY A 175 4.21 1.61 12.84
C GLY A 175 5.53 1.73 12.08
N ALA A 176 6.65 1.79 12.80
CA ALA A 176 7.99 1.82 12.20
C ALA A 176 8.31 0.52 11.45
N LYS A 177 7.95 -0.64 12.03
CA LYS A 177 8.08 -1.94 11.36
C LYS A 177 7.24 -2.00 10.09
N TYR A 178 5.98 -1.57 10.18
CA TYR A 178 5.06 -1.50 9.06
C TYR A 178 5.60 -0.61 7.93
N MET A 179 6.01 0.61 8.24
CA MET A 179 6.58 1.54 7.27
C MET A 179 7.83 0.99 6.59
N LYS A 180 8.70 0.29 7.34
CA LYS A 180 9.88 -0.36 6.77
C LYS A 180 9.51 -1.43 5.75
N ILE A 181 8.50 -2.25 6.03
CA ILE A 181 8.06 -3.34 5.14
C ILE A 181 7.33 -2.76 3.92
N ASN A 182 6.47 -1.77 4.11
CA ASN A 182 5.64 -1.23 3.04
C ASN A 182 6.43 -0.30 2.08
N ASN A 183 7.48 0.35 2.57
CA ASN A 183 8.36 1.18 1.75
C ASN A 183 9.57 0.42 1.21
N ALA A 184 9.65 -0.89 1.44
CA ALA A 184 10.69 -1.71 0.82
C ALA A 184 10.45 -1.76 -0.69
N GLU A 185 11.49 -1.47 -1.47
CA GLU A 185 11.50 -1.59 -2.92
C GLU A 185 12.29 -2.85 -3.32
N GLY A 186 11.80 -3.60 -4.31
CA GLY A 186 12.49 -4.78 -4.82
C GLY A 186 12.34 -6.03 -3.95
N GLU A 187 13.40 -6.82 -3.83
CA GLU A 187 13.40 -8.13 -3.16
C GLU A 187 12.96 -8.03 -1.69
N GLY A 188 11.94 -8.80 -1.33
CA GLY A 188 11.34 -8.82 0.00
C GLY A 188 10.22 -7.80 0.23
N SER A 189 9.75 -7.11 -0.82
CA SER A 189 8.61 -6.18 -0.73
C SER A 189 7.26 -6.87 -0.96
N ALA A 190 6.18 -6.27 -0.43
CA ALA A 190 4.81 -6.72 -0.73
C ALA A 190 4.45 -6.57 -2.21
N MET A 191 5.11 -5.64 -2.92
CA MET A 191 4.89 -5.45 -4.35
C MET A 191 5.55 -6.56 -5.18
N GLU A 192 6.71 -7.07 -4.76
CA GLU A 192 7.37 -8.17 -5.46
C GLU A 192 6.50 -9.43 -5.49
N VAL A 193 5.81 -9.76 -4.39
CA VAL A 193 4.93 -10.94 -4.37
C VAL A 193 3.75 -10.83 -5.34
N LEU A 194 3.43 -9.62 -5.79
CA LEU A 194 2.39 -9.37 -6.79
C LEU A 194 2.90 -9.41 -8.24
N ASN A 195 4.21 -9.38 -8.48
CA ASN A 195 4.76 -9.39 -9.85
C ASN A 195 4.27 -10.60 -10.65
N GLY A 196 4.38 -11.81 -10.10
CA GLY A 196 3.94 -13.03 -10.77
C GLY A 196 2.44 -13.02 -11.14
N PRO A 197 1.53 -12.75 -10.19
CA PRO A 197 0.11 -12.57 -10.49
C PRO A 197 -0.16 -11.50 -11.55
N ILE A 198 0.50 -10.34 -11.46
CA ILE A 198 0.32 -9.21 -12.39
C ILE A 198 0.78 -9.60 -13.81
N GLU A 199 1.97 -10.20 -13.93
CA GLU A 199 2.54 -10.65 -15.21
C GLU A 199 1.62 -11.68 -15.87
N ALA A 200 1.14 -12.66 -15.11
CA ALA A 200 0.20 -13.67 -15.61
C ALA A 200 -1.10 -13.04 -16.12
N GLU A 201 -1.57 -11.95 -15.49
CA GLU A 201 -2.77 -11.24 -15.90
C GLU A 201 -2.55 -10.42 -17.19
N PHE A 202 -1.39 -9.78 -17.32
CA PHE A 202 -1.02 -9.12 -18.56
C PHE A 202 -0.87 -10.13 -19.70
N GLU A 203 -0.26 -11.30 -19.47
CA GLU A 203 -0.20 -12.38 -20.45
C GLU A 203 -1.60 -12.88 -20.85
N ARG A 204 -2.48 -13.10 -19.87
CA ARG A 204 -3.89 -13.51 -20.09
C ARG A 204 -4.61 -12.53 -21.01
N CYS A 205 -4.41 -11.24 -20.77
CA CYS A 205 -5.00 -10.16 -21.55
C CYS A 205 -4.17 -9.75 -22.77
N LYS A 206 -3.06 -10.43 -23.05
CA LYS A 206 -2.12 -10.12 -24.16
C LYS A 206 -1.66 -8.67 -24.15
N VAL A 207 -1.42 -8.12 -22.97
CA VAL A 207 -0.91 -6.77 -22.76
C VAL A 207 0.61 -6.85 -22.71
N ASP A 208 1.26 -6.15 -23.63
CA ASP A 208 2.71 -5.99 -23.65
C ASP A 208 3.01 -4.51 -23.42
N LEU A 209 3.51 -4.19 -22.22
CA LEU A 209 3.87 -2.83 -21.83
C LEU A 209 5.27 -2.41 -22.34
N ASP A 210 6.07 -3.37 -22.81
CA ASP A 210 7.41 -3.17 -23.36
C ASP A 210 7.44 -3.15 -24.90
N GLY A 211 6.29 -3.44 -25.53
CA GLY A 211 6.09 -3.38 -26.98
C GLY A 211 6.17 -1.94 -27.53
N PRO A 212 6.40 -1.76 -28.85
CA PRO A 212 6.43 -0.43 -29.45
C PRO A 212 5.08 0.27 -29.25
N GLN A 213 5.09 1.42 -28.59
CA GLN A 213 3.89 2.25 -28.45
C GLN A 213 3.34 2.62 -29.83
N PRO A 214 2.02 2.53 -30.07
CA PRO A 214 1.40 3.03 -31.28
C PRO A 214 1.75 4.52 -31.44
N GLU A 215 2.20 4.92 -32.64
CA GLU A 215 2.43 6.33 -32.94
C GLU A 215 1.13 7.12 -32.70
N GLN A 216 1.14 8.07 -31.77
CA GLN A 216 0.04 8.99 -31.61
C GLN A 216 -0.14 9.78 -32.92
N PRO A 217 -1.37 9.90 -33.45
CA PRO A 217 -1.62 10.71 -34.63
C PRO A 217 -1.29 12.19 -34.33
N ALA A 218 -0.58 12.81 -35.27
CA ALA A 218 -0.11 14.20 -35.22
C ALA A 218 -1.24 15.25 -35.28
#